data_AF-A0A2I0HKG1-F1
#
_entry.id   AF-A0A2I0HKG1-F1
#
_cell.length_a   1.000
_cell.length_b   1.000
_cell.length_c   1.000
_cell.angle_alpha   90.00
_cell.angle_beta   90.00
_cell.angle_gamma   90.00
#
_symmetry.space_group_name_H-M   'P 1'
#
loop_
_entity.id
_entity.type
_entity.pdbx_description
1 polymer ?
#
loop_
_entity_poly.entity_id
_entity_poly.type
_entity_poly.pdbx_seq_one_letter_code
_entity_poly.pdbx_strand_id
1 'polypeptide(L)'
;MKMQARAYFDEAKWLDQPQYIPTVEEYMSVAVVSSGYVMLVPISFLGMGHIATEDAFKWSLGNPNKIVRASATIARLMDDIVSHKFEQERGGHVASAVECFMKQYGVTEQQAKEELWKKVDDAWKDINEECLRPRPVPEPLLARILNLARVMDVLYKDKDRYTHPDLELKQLVASVLIEPIPS
;
A
#
# COMPACT_ATOMS: atom_id res chain seq x y z
N MET A 1 11.71 -6.97 8.17
CA MET A 1 11.46 -6.08 9.33
C MET A 1 12.47 -4.93 9.48
N LYS A 2 13.80 -5.11 9.31
CA LYS A 2 14.76 -3.99 9.48
C LYS A 2 14.51 -2.79 8.55
N MET A 3 14.18 -3.02 7.27
CA MET A 3 13.86 -1.94 6.32
C MET A 3 12.62 -1.15 6.74
N GLN A 4 11.57 -1.86 7.20
CA GLN A 4 10.35 -1.27 7.73
C GLN A 4 10.63 -0.29 8.89
N ALA A 5 11.38 -0.75 9.89
CA ALA A 5 11.69 0.04 11.06
C ALA A 5 12.51 1.30 10.71
N ARG A 6 13.40 1.21 9.71
CA ARG A 6 14.14 2.37 9.20
C ARG A 6 13.22 3.35 8.49
N ALA A 7 12.29 2.87 7.67
CA ALA A 7 11.32 3.74 6.99
C ALA A 7 10.43 4.50 7.99
N TYR A 8 9.90 3.82 9.01
CA TYR A 8 9.18 4.50 10.10
C TYR A 8 10.04 5.50 10.87
N PHE A 9 11.33 5.18 11.06
CA PHE A 9 12.25 6.11 11.69
C PHE A 9 12.52 7.35 10.83
N ASP A 10 12.59 7.19 9.51
CA ASP A 10 12.74 8.33 8.59
C ASP A 10 11.47 9.21 8.57
N GLU A 11 10.27 8.61 8.59
CA GLU A 11 9.01 9.35 8.78
C GLU A 11 8.98 10.10 10.12
N ALA A 12 9.46 9.47 11.20
CA ALA A 12 9.54 10.11 12.51
C ALA A 12 10.51 11.31 12.52
N LYS A 13 11.62 11.24 11.78
CA LYS A 13 12.52 12.40 11.61
C LYS A 13 11.87 13.54 10.85
N TRP A 14 11.04 13.23 9.84
CA TRP A 14 10.29 14.25 9.11
C TRP A 14 9.27 14.94 10.03
N LEU A 15 8.61 14.17 10.89
CA LEU A 15 7.68 14.70 11.88
C LEU A 15 8.36 15.62 12.92
N ASP A 16 9.55 15.26 13.39
CA ASP A 16 10.30 16.05 14.39
C ASP A 16 10.90 17.34 13.81
N GLN A 17 11.02 17.44 12.48
CA GLN A 17 11.57 18.61 11.80
C GLN A 17 10.46 19.64 11.49
N PRO A 18 10.47 20.83 12.14
CA PRO A 18 9.44 21.82 11.89
C PRO A 18 9.40 22.25 10.42
N GLN A 19 8.21 22.20 9.81
CA GLN A 19 7.93 22.65 8.43
C GLN A 19 8.61 21.82 7.32
N TYR A 20 9.29 20.73 7.66
CA TYR A 20 9.82 19.84 6.65
C TYR A 20 8.68 19.02 6.04
N ILE A 21 8.54 19.11 4.72
CA ILE A 21 7.64 18.28 3.93
C ILE A 21 8.48 17.85 2.72
N PRO A 22 8.71 16.54 2.54
CA PRO A 22 9.57 16.00 1.49
C PRO A 22 8.97 16.23 0.10
N THR A 23 9.76 16.02 -0.95
CA THR A 23 9.20 15.87 -2.30
C THR A 23 8.41 14.57 -2.39
N VAL A 24 7.50 14.46 -3.35
CA VAL A 24 6.76 13.23 -3.66
C VAL A 24 7.71 12.06 -3.94
N GLU A 25 8.82 12.30 -4.64
CA GLU A 25 9.81 11.25 -4.93
C GLU A 25 10.52 10.77 -3.66
N GLU A 26 10.92 11.70 -2.81
CA GLU A 26 11.56 11.39 -1.52
C GLU A 26 10.58 10.68 -0.59
N TYR A 27 9.36 11.21 -0.44
CA TYR A 27 8.27 10.61 0.31
C TYR A 27 8.02 9.18 -0.13
N MET A 28 7.77 8.95 -1.42
CA MET A 28 7.42 7.63 -1.95
C MET A 28 8.56 6.62 -1.83
N SER A 29 9.82 7.07 -1.78
CA SER A 29 10.96 6.17 -1.55
C SER A 29 10.93 5.52 -0.16
N VAL A 30 10.36 6.23 0.84
CA VAL A 30 10.17 5.76 2.21
C VAL A 30 8.79 5.12 2.38
N ALA A 31 7.74 5.80 1.90
CA ALA A 31 6.35 5.47 2.16
C ALA A 31 5.90 4.14 1.54
N VAL A 32 6.49 3.75 0.40
CA VAL A 32 6.30 2.41 -0.20
C VAL A 32 6.82 1.33 0.74
N VAL A 33 7.93 1.57 1.43
CA VAL A 33 8.43 0.63 2.44
C VAL A 33 7.57 0.71 3.70
N SER A 34 7.26 1.91 4.20
CA SER A 34 6.47 2.10 5.42
C SER A 34 5.04 1.56 5.33
N SER A 35 4.50 1.35 4.12
CA SER A 35 3.21 0.67 3.88
C SER A 35 3.16 -0.77 4.43
N GLY A 36 4.32 -1.41 4.65
CA GLY A 36 4.40 -2.79 5.13
C GLY A 36 4.33 -3.84 4.04
N TYR A 37 3.89 -3.50 2.82
CA TYR A 37 3.67 -4.45 1.74
C TYR A 37 4.95 -5.13 1.25
N VAL A 38 6.06 -4.38 1.18
CA VAL A 38 7.39 -4.92 0.85
C VAL A 38 7.79 -6.06 1.80
N MET A 39 7.33 -6.01 3.04
CA MET A 39 7.58 -7.04 4.06
C MET A 39 6.51 -8.13 4.07
N LEU A 40 5.23 -7.77 3.88
CA LEU A 40 4.10 -8.71 3.88
C LEU A 40 4.15 -9.68 2.71
N VAL A 41 4.60 -9.26 1.52
CA VAL A 41 4.68 -10.14 0.35
C VAL A 41 5.51 -11.40 0.62
N PRO A 42 6.80 -11.32 0.99
CA PRO A 42 7.59 -12.53 1.26
C PRO A 42 7.04 -13.31 2.46
N ILE A 43 6.47 -12.65 3.47
CA ILE A 43 5.81 -13.37 4.59
C ILE A 43 4.61 -14.18 4.10
N SER A 44 3.83 -13.66 3.16
CA SER A 44 2.64 -14.35 2.62
C SER A 44 2.96 -15.64 1.86
N PHE A 45 4.23 -15.80 1.46
CA PHE A 45 4.74 -17.01 0.80
C PHE A 45 5.08 -18.11 1.81
N LEU A 46 5.30 -17.76 3.09
CA LEU A 46 5.53 -18.74 4.14
C LEU A 46 4.30 -19.67 4.24
N GLY A 47 4.55 -20.97 4.27
CA GLY A 47 3.49 -21.99 4.31
C GLY A 47 2.92 -22.39 2.95
N MET A 48 3.40 -21.83 1.82
CA MET A 48 2.96 -22.25 0.47
C MET A 48 3.68 -23.51 -0.06
N GLY A 49 4.39 -24.24 0.81
CA GLY A 49 5.06 -25.50 0.48
C GLY A 49 6.11 -25.34 -0.62
N HIS A 50 6.16 -26.31 -1.55
CA HIS A 50 7.16 -26.38 -2.61
C HIS A 50 7.12 -25.24 -3.63
N ILE A 51 6.03 -24.45 -3.66
CA ILE A 51 5.87 -23.32 -4.57
C ILE A 51 6.72 -22.13 -4.12
N ALA A 52 6.90 -21.94 -2.80
CA ALA A 52 7.70 -20.87 -2.22
C ALA A 52 9.18 -21.28 -2.15
N THR A 53 9.82 -21.36 -3.31
CA THR A 53 11.25 -21.69 -3.44
C THR A 53 12.14 -20.55 -2.97
N GLU A 54 13.41 -20.84 -2.70
CA GLU A 54 14.42 -19.81 -2.37
C GLU A 54 14.49 -18.71 -3.45
N ASP A 55 14.38 -19.10 -4.72
CA ASP A 55 14.38 -18.17 -5.85
C ASP A 55 13.14 -17.26 -5.85
N ALA A 56 11.98 -17.76 -5.44
CA ALA A 56 10.78 -16.93 -5.27
C ALA A 56 10.98 -15.87 -4.17
N PHE A 57 11.62 -16.24 -3.06
CA PHE A 57 11.96 -15.27 -2.00
C PHE A 57 12.97 -14.24 -2.51
N LYS A 58 14.06 -14.66 -3.16
CA LYS A 58 15.05 -13.76 -3.76
C LYS A 58 14.42 -12.82 -4.78
N TRP A 59 13.55 -13.31 -5.64
CA TRP A 59 12.81 -12.52 -6.61
C TRP A 59 11.92 -11.46 -5.94
N SER A 60 11.16 -11.84 -4.90
CA SER A 60 10.26 -10.91 -4.20
C SER A 60 11.00 -9.83 -3.39
N LEU A 61 12.20 -10.16 -2.89
CA LEU A 61 13.06 -9.24 -2.15
C LEU A 61 13.99 -8.42 -3.05
N GLY A 62 14.06 -8.75 -4.34
CA GLY A 62 14.84 -8.00 -5.32
C GLY A 62 14.31 -6.58 -5.45
N ASN A 63 15.20 -5.59 -5.41
CA ASN A 63 14.83 -4.19 -5.59
C ASN A 63 15.48 -3.65 -6.89
N PRO A 64 14.70 -3.15 -7.87
CA PRO A 64 13.23 -3.02 -7.88
C PRO A 64 12.48 -4.29 -8.34
N ASN A 65 11.46 -4.71 -7.58
CA ASN A 65 10.44 -5.67 -8.03
C ASN A 65 9.15 -4.90 -8.35
N LYS A 66 8.73 -4.92 -9.63
CA LYS A 66 7.66 -4.08 -10.18
C LYS A 66 6.30 -4.35 -9.52
N ILE A 67 5.84 -5.61 -9.50
CA ILE A 67 4.54 -5.96 -8.91
C ILE A 67 4.49 -5.70 -7.39
N VAL A 68 5.60 -5.95 -6.67
CA VAL A 68 5.67 -5.66 -5.22
C VAL A 68 5.59 -4.16 -4.97
N ARG A 69 6.38 -3.37 -5.73
CA ARG A 69 6.34 -1.90 -5.63
C ARG A 69 4.96 -1.36 -5.97
N ALA A 70 4.32 -1.86 -7.03
CA ALA A 70 2.98 -1.44 -7.43
C ALA A 70 1.94 -1.74 -6.33
N SER A 71 1.96 -2.94 -5.74
CA SER A 71 1.05 -3.28 -4.63
C SER A 71 1.24 -2.36 -3.41
N ALA A 72 2.48 -2.02 -3.08
CA ALA A 72 2.81 -1.12 -1.99
C ALA A 72 2.45 0.34 -2.30
N THR A 73 2.57 0.78 -3.56
CA THR A 73 2.11 2.09 -4.03
C THR A 73 0.59 2.22 -3.93
N ILE A 74 -0.17 1.20 -4.36
CA ILE A 74 -1.63 1.17 -4.18
C ILE A 74 -1.97 1.29 -2.70
N ALA A 75 -1.35 0.46 -1.85
CA ALA A 75 -1.61 0.48 -0.43
C ALA A 75 -1.35 1.85 0.21
N ARG A 76 -0.18 2.44 -0.05
CA ARG A 76 0.20 3.74 0.48
C ARG A 76 -0.71 4.86 -0.02
N LEU A 77 -0.90 4.97 -1.33
CA LEU A 77 -1.63 6.11 -1.89
C LEU A 77 -3.12 6.06 -1.55
N MET A 78 -3.75 4.89 -1.55
CA MET A 78 -5.15 4.78 -1.17
C MET A 78 -5.37 5.16 0.30
N ASP A 79 -4.52 4.68 1.20
CA ASP A 79 -4.51 5.05 2.62
C ASP A 79 -4.36 6.57 2.79
N ASP A 80 -3.31 7.16 2.23
CA ASP A 80 -3.05 8.60 2.32
C ASP A 80 -4.22 9.43 1.77
N ILE A 81 -4.76 9.11 0.59
CA ILE A 81 -5.80 9.93 -0.07
C ILE A 81 -7.07 10.02 0.77
N VAL A 82 -7.53 8.90 1.36
CA VAL A 82 -8.81 8.87 2.09
C VAL A 82 -8.65 9.22 3.56
N SER A 83 -7.47 8.99 4.14
CA SER A 83 -7.19 9.27 5.55
C SER A 83 -6.69 10.70 5.81
N HIS A 84 -6.17 11.41 4.79
CA HIS A 84 -5.42 12.67 5.01
C HIS A 84 -6.11 13.68 5.93
N LYS A 85 -7.42 13.90 5.79
CA LYS A 85 -8.15 14.89 6.61
C LYS A 85 -8.13 14.52 8.08
N PHE A 86 -8.41 13.26 8.38
CA PHE A 86 -8.37 12.76 9.75
C PHE A 86 -6.95 12.85 10.32
N GLU A 87 -5.94 12.53 9.51
CA GLU A 87 -4.53 12.60 9.94
C GLU A 87 -4.07 14.04 10.22
N GLN A 88 -4.55 15.02 9.45
CA GLN A 88 -4.33 16.44 9.71
C GLN A 88 -5.05 16.90 10.99
N GLU A 89 -6.32 16.52 11.16
CA GLU A 89 -7.16 16.95 12.29
C GLU A 89 -6.66 16.42 13.64
N ARG A 90 -6.17 15.17 13.70
CA ARG A 90 -5.62 14.62 14.95
C ARG A 90 -4.33 15.31 15.40
N GLY A 91 -3.64 15.99 14.48
CA GLY A 91 -2.34 16.62 14.70
C GLY A 91 -1.21 15.61 14.92
N GLY A 92 0.03 16.03 14.65
CA GLY A 92 1.21 15.22 14.96
C GLY A 92 1.45 14.03 14.02
N HIS A 93 0.94 14.07 12.78
CA HIS A 93 1.30 13.10 11.75
C HIS A 93 2.25 13.70 10.70
N VAL A 94 3.05 12.84 10.08
CA VAL A 94 3.92 13.23 8.97
C VAL A 94 3.06 13.64 7.76
N ALA A 95 3.57 14.54 6.92
CA ALA A 95 2.92 14.91 5.67
C ALA A 95 2.69 13.65 4.81
N SER A 96 1.45 13.46 4.35
CA SER A 96 1.06 12.36 3.45
C SER A 96 1.46 12.68 2.01
N ALA A 97 1.24 11.73 1.09
CA ALA A 97 1.39 11.98 -0.34
C ALA A 97 0.60 13.20 -0.82
N VAL A 98 -0.57 13.50 -0.24
CA VAL A 98 -1.41 14.65 -0.62
C VAL A 98 -0.69 15.96 -0.32
N GLU A 99 -0.17 16.15 0.89
CA GLU A 99 0.55 17.37 1.28
C GLU A 99 1.86 17.51 0.51
N CYS A 100 2.60 16.41 0.33
CA CYS A 100 3.83 16.41 -0.44
C CYS A 100 3.58 16.87 -1.89
N PHE A 101 2.49 16.38 -2.51
CA PHE A 101 2.12 16.73 -3.88
C PHE A 101 1.66 18.20 -3.99
N MET A 102 0.79 18.64 -3.08
CA MET A 102 0.34 20.03 -3.03
C MET A 102 1.52 21.01 -2.88
N LYS A 103 2.46 20.71 -1.96
CA LYS A 103 3.63 21.56 -1.73
C LYS A 103 4.56 21.60 -2.94
N GLN A 104 4.86 20.44 -3.53
CA GLN A 104 5.83 20.37 -4.64
C GLN A 104 5.31 21.02 -5.92
N TYR A 105 4.02 20.83 -6.23
CA TYR A 105 3.44 21.29 -7.50
C TYR A 105 2.58 22.55 -7.37
N GLY A 106 2.35 23.06 -6.16
CA GLY A 106 1.56 24.27 -5.92
C GLY A 106 0.08 24.12 -6.32
N VAL A 107 -0.45 22.90 -6.24
CA VAL A 107 -1.82 22.55 -6.67
C VAL A 107 -2.79 22.46 -5.50
N THR A 108 -4.08 22.48 -5.80
CA THR A 108 -5.14 22.27 -4.80
C THR A 108 -5.16 20.81 -4.31
N GLU A 109 -5.77 20.57 -3.14
CA GLU A 109 -6.00 19.21 -2.61
C GLU A 109 -6.71 18.31 -3.63
N GLN A 110 -7.75 18.85 -4.29
CA GLN A 110 -8.53 18.10 -5.27
C GLN A 110 -7.68 17.67 -6.46
N GLN A 111 -6.87 18.57 -7.01
CA GLN A 111 -5.95 18.25 -8.11
C GLN A 111 -4.87 17.25 -7.68
N ALA A 112 -4.33 17.39 -6.46
CA ALA A 112 -3.37 16.43 -5.91
C ALA A 112 -3.99 15.02 -5.83
N LYS A 113 -5.20 14.90 -5.27
CA LYS A 113 -5.92 13.61 -5.19
C LYS A 113 -6.20 13.00 -6.56
N GLU A 114 -6.63 13.80 -7.53
CA GLU A 114 -6.86 13.34 -8.89
C GLU A 114 -5.58 12.76 -9.53
N GLU A 115 -4.44 13.42 -9.36
CA GLU A 115 -3.16 12.93 -9.86
C GLU A 115 -2.65 11.69 -9.10
N LEU A 116 -2.88 11.62 -7.77
CA LEU A 116 -2.51 10.45 -6.98
C LEU A 116 -3.38 9.23 -7.33
N TRP A 117 -4.67 9.40 -7.62
CA TRP A 117 -5.53 8.32 -8.13
C TRP A 117 -5.06 7.80 -9.49
N LYS A 118 -4.60 8.67 -10.40
CA LYS A 118 -3.98 8.21 -11.65
C LYS A 118 -2.74 7.34 -11.41
N LYS A 119 -1.94 7.66 -10.39
CA LYS A 119 -0.80 6.80 -9.99
C LYS A 119 -1.25 5.46 -9.43
N VAL A 120 -2.38 5.40 -8.73
CA VAL A 120 -3.00 4.13 -8.31
C VAL A 120 -3.45 3.32 -9.53
N ASP A 121 -4.10 3.96 -10.51
CA ASP A 121 -4.50 3.29 -11.76
C ASP A 121 -3.29 2.76 -12.55
N ASP A 122 -2.19 3.51 -12.60
CA ASP A 122 -0.95 3.07 -13.24
C ASP A 122 -0.31 1.90 -12.49
N ALA A 123 -0.33 1.90 -11.16
CA ALA A 123 0.13 0.77 -10.36
C ALA A 123 -0.74 -0.50 -10.59
N TRP A 124 -2.05 -0.35 -10.81
CA TRP A 124 -2.90 -1.46 -11.22
C TRP A 124 -2.51 -2.02 -12.59
N LYS A 125 -2.15 -1.16 -13.56
CA LYS A 125 -1.64 -1.61 -14.87
C LYS A 125 -0.33 -2.38 -14.73
N ASP A 126 0.57 -1.92 -13.86
CA ASP A 126 1.81 -2.63 -13.57
C ASP A 126 1.57 -4.02 -12.97
N ILE A 127 0.61 -4.16 -12.05
CA ILE A 127 0.21 -5.48 -11.52
C ILE A 127 -0.33 -6.38 -12.63
N ASN A 128 -1.20 -5.83 -13.49
CA ASN A 128 -1.80 -6.59 -14.59
C ASN A 128 -0.75 -7.10 -15.57
N GLU A 129 0.22 -6.25 -15.95
CA GLU A 129 1.32 -6.61 -16.84
C GLU A 129 2.15 -7.76 -16.26
N GLU A 130 2.54 -7.68 -14.98
CA GLU A 130 3.35 -8.70 -14.32
C GLU A 130 2.61 -10.04 -14.11
N CYS A 131 1.27 -10.02 -14.18
CA CYS A 131 0.45 -11.24 -14.15
C CYS A 131 0.36 -11.96 -15.50
N LEU A 132 0.76 -11.30 -16.61
CA LEU A 132 0.76 -11.89 -17.95
C LEU A 132 1.89 -12.91 -18.12
N ARG A 133 1.74 -13.80 -19.12
CA ARG A 133 2.79 -14.77 -19.47
C ARG A 133 3.81 -14.14 -20.44
N PRO A 134 5.10 -14.50 -20.35
CA PRO A 134 5.71 -15.43 -19.39
C PRO A 134 5.87 -14.79 -17.99
N ARG A 135 5.71 -15.61 -16.94
CA ARG A 135 5.74 -15.14 -15.54
C ARG A 135 7.08 -15.47 -14.88
N PRO A 136 7.62 -14.58 -14.04
CA PRO A 136 8.90 -14.81 -13.36
C PRO A 136 8.80 -15.83 -12.22
N VAL A 137 7.60 -16.02 -11.66
CA VAL A 137 7.31 -16.96 -10.58
C VAL A 137 5.98 -17.68 -10.82
N PRO A 138 5.73 -18.81 -10.12
CA PRO A 138 4.44 -19.47 -10.13
C PRO A 138 3.25 -18.53 -9.86
N GLU A 139 2.15 -18.75 -10.58
CA GLU A 139 0.93 -17.95 -10.49
C GLU A 139 0.38 -17.79 -9.07
N PRO A 140 0.38 -18.82 -8.19
CA PRO A 140 -0.14 -18.66 -6.84
C PRO A 140 0.60 -17.60 -6.02
N LEU A 141 1.89 -17.36 -6.30
CA LEU A 141 2.67 -16.32 -5.63
C LEU A 141 2.27 -14.93 -6.12
N LEU A 142 2.05 -14.75 -7.43
CA LEU A 142 1.53 -13.50 -7.98
C LEU A 142 0.12 -13.22 -7.45
N ALA A 143 -0.72 -14.25 -7.35
CA ALA A 143 -2.06 -14.15 -6.80
C ALA A 143 -2.07 -13.64 -5.35
N ARG A 144 -1.06 -13.99 -4.53
CA ARG A 144 -0.91 -13.40 -3.19
C ARG A 144 -0.70 -11.89 -3.25
N ILE A 145 0.21 -11.42 -4.10
CA ILE A 145 0.54 -9.99 -4.23
C ILE A 145 -0.68 -9.22 -4.78
N LEU A 146 -1.34 -9.77 -5.79
CA LEU A 146 -2.57 -9.22 -6.36
C LEU A 146 -3.68 -9.12 -5.30
N ASN A 147 -3.88 -10.16 -4.49
CA ASN A 147 -4.92 -10.15 -3.45
C ASN A 147 -4.59 -9.20 -2.30
N LEU A 148 -3.31 -8.98 -1.99
CA LEU A 148 -2.90 -7.90 -1.09
C LEU A 148 -3.33 -6.55 -1.67
N ALA A 149 -3.05 -6.25 -2.94
CA ALA A 149 -3.52 -5.00 -3.54
C ALA A 149 -5.07 -4.87 -3.51
N ARG A 150 -5.80 -5.96 -3.80
CA ARG A 150 -7.28 -5.97 -3.78
C ARG A 150 -7.89 -5.69 -2.41
N VAL A 151 -7.21 -6.06 -1.32
CA VAL A 151 -7.75 -5.76 0.03
C VAL A 151 -7.80 -4.25 0.27
N MET A 152 -6.92 -3.48 -0.37
CA MET A 152 -6.91 -2.01 -0.26
C MET A 152 -8.15 -1.40 -0.92
N ASP A 153 -8.67 -1.98 -2.01
CA ASP A 153 -9.98 -1.57 -2.56
C ASP A 153 -11.13 -1.86 -1.59
N VAL A 154 -11.10 -2.99 -0.87
CA VAL A 154 -12.14 -3.29 0.11
C VAL A 154 -12.11 -2.26 1.24
N LEU A 155 -10.91 -1.90 1.71
CA LEU A 155 -10.72 -1.11 2.91
C LEU A 155 -10.70 0.41 2.68
N TYR A 156 -10.22 0.88 1.52
CA TYR A 156 -9.84 2.28 1.30
C TYR A 156 -10.36 2.89 -0.02
N LYS A 157 -11.26 2.22 -0.75
CA LYS A 157 -11.77 2.73 -2.03
C LYS A 157 -12.36 4.14 -1.97
N ASP A 158 -13.08 4.45 -0.90
CA ASP A 158 -13.81 5.71 -0.76
C ASP A 158 -13.68 6.35 0.63
N LYS A 159 -13.30 5.57 1.64
CA LYS A 159 -13.15 5.99 3.04
C LYS A 159 -12.18 5.05 3.74
N ASP A 160 -11.58 5.50 4.84
CA ASP A 160 -10.73 4.66 5.69
C ASP A 160 -11.59 3.71 6.55
N ARG A 161 -11.98 2.56 5.97
CA ARG A 161 -12.72 1.53 6.70
C ARG A 161 -11.83 0.70 7.63
N TYR A 162 -10.51 0.77 7.48
CA TYR A 162 -9.59 0.01 8.33
C TYR A 162 -9.52 0.63 9.72
N THR A 163 -9.31 1.94 9.80
CA THR A 163 -9.31 2.67 11.08
C THR A 163 -10.74 2.90 11.58
N HIS A 164 -11.67 3.18 10.68
CA HIS A 164 -13.06 3.48 11.00
C HIS A 164 -14.04 2.51 10.32
N PRO A 165 -14.14 1.26 10.81
CA PRO A 165 -14.97 0.23 10.18
C PRO A 165 -16.45 0.58 10.26
N ASP A 166 -17.06 0.71 9.08
CA ASP A 166 -18.48 0.93 8.90
C ASP A 166 -19.29 -0.37 9.08
N LEU A 167 -20.62 -0.26 9.00
CA LEU A 167 -21.51 -1.40 9.14
C LEU A 167 -21.29 -2.42 8.01
N GLU A 168 -21.05 -1.95 6.79
CA GLU A 168 -20.86 -2.81 5.62
C GLU A 168 -19.62 -3.70 5.77
N LEU A 169 -18.48 -3.13 6.17
CA LEU A 169 -17.26 -3.92 6.40
C LEU A 169 -17.43 -4.89 7.57
N LYS A 170 -18.09 -4.46 8.66
CA LYS A 170 -18.36 -5.34 9.81
C LYS A 170 -19.23 -6.54 9.42
N GLN A 171 -20.27 -6.30 8.62
CA GLN A 171 -21.13 -7.35 8.07
C GLN A 171 -20.37 -8.27 7.12
N LEU A 172 -19.54 -7.72 6.24
CA LEU A 172 -18.69 -8.52 5.36
C LEU A 172 -17.78 -9.45 6.17
N VAL A 173 -17.08 -8.93 7.18
CA VAL A 173 -16.22 -9.73 8.06
C VAL A 173 -17.02 -10.81 8.80
N ALA A 174 -18.19 -10.47 9.34
CA ALA A 174 -19.06 -11.44 10.02
C ALA A 174 -19.50 -12.56 9.08
N SER A 175 -19.94 -12.21 7.86
CA SER A 175 -20.40 -13.18 6.85
C SER A 175 -19.30 -14.16 6.41
N VAL A 176 -18.03 -13.75 6.44
CA VAL A 176 -16.90 -14.57 5.99
C VAL A 176 -16.30 -15.42 7.12
N LEU A 177 -16.26 -14.90 8.36
CA LEU A 177 -15.49 -15.49 9.45
C LEU A 177 -16.34 -15.99 10.63
N ILE A 178 -17.61 -15.60 10.72
CA ILE A 178 -18.47 -15.89 11.87
C ILE A 178 -19.69 -16.72 11.43
N GLU A 179 -20.36 -16.29 10.36
CA GLU A 179 -21.63 -16.88 9.93
C GLU A 179 -21.37 -18.07 8.99
N PRO A 180 -21.84 -19.28 9.34
CA PRO A 180 -21.72 -20.42 8.44
C PRO A 180 -22.69 -20.27 7.26
N ILE A 181 -22.31 -20.80 6.10
CA ILE A 181 -23.24 -20.94 4.97
C ILE A 181 -24.36 -21.89 5.42
N PRO A 182 -25.64 -21.48 5.31
CA PRO A 182 -26.76 -22.35 5.63
C PRO A 182 -26.64 -23.67 4.86
N SER A 183 -26.80 -24.79 5.59
CA SER A 183 -26.74 -26.15 5.06
C SER A 183 -27.98 -26.50 4.24
#